data_AF-A0A917VVC0-F1
#
_entry.id   AF-A0A917VVC0-F1
#
_cell.length_a   1.000
_cell.length_b   1.000
_cell.length_c   1.000
_cell.angle_alpha   90.00
_cell.angle_beta   90.00
_cell.angle_gamma   90.00
#
_symmetry.space_group_name_H-M   'P 1'
#
loop_
_entity.id
_entity.type
_entity.pdbx_description
1 polymer ?
#
loop_
_entity_poly.entity_id
_entity_poly.type
_entity_poly.pdbx_seq_one_letter_code
_entity_poly.pdbx_strand_id
1 'polypeptide(L)' 'MTDRSADHESGSLALARPFLDRIVDLTFDRPYGSRHPRCGYRYPVNYGFVPGTRAPDGEELDAYYLGPR' A
#
# COMPACT_ATOMS: atom_id res chain seq x y z
N MET A 1 19.20 -29.19 9.63
CA MET A 1 20.13 -28.05 9.49
C MET A 1 20.47 -27.94 8.01
N THR A 2 19.98 -27.02 7.20
CA THR A 2 19.20 -25.78 7.34
C THR A 2 18.37 -25.69 6.08
N ASP A 3 17.05 -25.83 6.16
CA ASP A 3 16.18 -25.40 5.07
C ASP A 3 15.90 -23.92 5.32
N ARG A 4 16.81 -23.06 4.85
CA ARG A 4 16.47 -21.66 4.57
C ARG A 4 15.87 -21.69 3.17
N SER A 5 14.64 -22.15 3.06
CA SER A 5 13.82 -21.75 1.91
C SER A 5 13.84 -20.22 1.96
N ALA A 6 14.48 -19.58 0.99
CA ALA A 6 14.48 -18.13 0.89
C ALA A 6 13.01 -17.71 0.84
N ASP A 7 12.57 -16.99 1.88
CA ASP A 7 11.22 -16.46 1.98
C ASP A 7 10.91 -15.73 0.67
N HIS A 8 9.90 -16.21 -0.07
CA HIS A 8 9.55 -15.65 -1.36
C HIS A 8 8.88 -14.28 -1.14
N GLU A 9 9.70 -13.24 -1.02
CA GLU A 9 9.19 -11.87 -0.91
C GLU A 9 8.45 -11.49 -2.19
N SER A 10 7.24 -10.95 -2.05
CA SER A 10 6.56 -10.35 -3.18
C SER A 10 7.30 -9.10 -3.66
N GLY A 11 7.21 -8.80 -4.95
CA GLY A 11 7.81 -7.57 -5.49
C GLY A 11 7.31 -6.31 -4.79
N SER A 12 6.04 -6.28 -4.37
CA SER A 12 5.47 -5.18 -3.59
C SER A 12 6.09 -5.06 -2.19
N LEU A 13 6.41 -6.18 -1.52
CA LEU A 13 7.07 -6.16 -0.21
C LEU A 13 8.50 -5.61 -0.34
N ALA A 14 9.26 -6.08 -1.34
CA ALA A 14 10.59 -5.58 -1.61
C ALA A 14 10.59 -4.07 -1.91
N LEU A 15 9.58 -3.58 -2.64
CA LEU A 15 9.37 -2.18 -2.94
C LEU A 15 8.95 -1.34 -1.72
N ALA A 16 8.21 -1.92 -0.78
CA ALA A 16 7.72 -1.24 0.41
C ALA A 16 8.82 -1.06 1.49
N ARG A 17 9.78 -2.00 1.58
CA ARG A 17 10.83 -2.01 2.62
C ARG A 17 11.58 -0.69 2.81
N PRO A 18 12.01 0.03 1.76
CA PRO A 18 12.74 1.30 1.91
C PRO A 18 11.94 2.42 2.60
N PHE A 19 10.61 2.31 2.66
CA PHE A 19 9.74 3.30 3.30
C PHE A 19 9.58 3.12 4.82
N LEU A 20 10.07 2.00 5.38
CA LEU A 20 10.04 1.79 6.83
C LEU A 20 10.86 2.88 7.54
N ASP A 21 10.30 3.39 8.64
CA ASP A 21 10.87 4.47 9.45
C ASP A 21 11.12 5.80 8.68
N ARG A 22 10.40 6.00 7.56
CA ARG A 22 10.44 7.24 6.78
C ARG A 22 9.11 7.97 6.80
N ILE A 23 9.18 9.29 6.55
CA ILE A 23 8.01 10.07 6.17
C ILE A 23 7.76 9.77 4.69
N VAL A 24 6.52 9.41 4.37
CA VAL A 24 6.11 9.00 3.02
C VAL A 24 4.96 9.89 2.58
N ASP A 25 5.11 10.53 1.42
CA ASP A 25 4.03 11.29 0.80
C ASP A 25 3.06 10.34 0.09
N LEU A 26 1.76 10.54 0.33
CA LEU A 26 0.69 9.72 -0.23
C LEU A 26 -0.30 10.57 -1.03
N THR A 27 -0.81 10.02 -2.12
CA THR A 27 -1.96 10.56 -2.85
C THR A 27 -3.18 9.70 -2.57
N PHE A 28 -4.25 10.28 -2.00
CA PHE A 28 -5.50 9.55 -1.72
C PHE A 28 -6.49 9.66 -2.88
N ASP A 29 -6.83 8.54 -3.49
CA ASP A 29 -7.87 8.42 -4.53
C ASP A 29 -9.20 7.89 -3.97
N ARG A 30 -9.17 7.26 -2.79
CA ARG A 30 -10.34 6.74 -2.07
C ARG A 30 -10.32 7.24 -0.62
N PRO A 31 -10.82 8.47 -0.38
CA PRO A 31 -10.82 9.07 0.95
C PRO A 31 -11.66 8.28 1.95
N TYR A 32 -11.34 8.41 3.24
CA TYR A 32 -12.12 7.87 4.36
C TYR A 32 -13.61 8.23 4.22
N GLY A 33 -14.48 7.23 4.42
CA GLY A 33 -15.93 7.38 4.34
C GLY A 33 -16.50 7.48 2.93
N SER A 34 -15.66 7.61 1.88
CA SER A 34 -16.11 7.58 0.50
C SER A 34 -16.72 6.23 0.13
N ARG A 35 -17.65 6.19 -0.82
CA ARG A 35 -18.36 4.97 -1.23
C ARG A 35 -17.65 4.33 -2.42
N HIS A 36 -17.46 3.02 -2.40
CA HIS A 36 -16.93 2.29 -3.54
C HIS A 36 -17.87 2.44 -4.75
N PRO A 37 -17.39 2.85 -5.94
CA PRO A 37 -18.25 3.16 -7.08
C PRO A 37 -19.17 2.03 -7.52
N ARG A 38 -18.72 0.78 -7.35
CA ARG A 38 -19.42 -0.43 -7.81
C ARG A 38 -19.92 -1.37 -6.71
N CYS A 39 -19.44 -1.23 -5.47
CA CYS A 39 -19.53 -2.31 -4.48
C CYS A 39 -20.31 -1.92 -3.21
N GLY A 40 -20.93 -0.74 -3.17
CA GLY A 40 -21.88 -0.34 -2.12
C GLY A 40 -21.29 -0.08 -0.72
N TYR A 41 -20.08 -0.56 -0.43
CA TYR A 41 -19.40 -0.32 0.85
C TYR A 41 -18.67 1.03 0.90
N ARG A 42 -18.22 1.42 2.09
CA ARG A 42 -17.44 2.63 2.34
C ARG A 42 -16.01 2.29 2.75
N TYR A 43 -15.05 3.15 2.41
CA TYR A 43 -13.67 3.00 2.84
C TYR A 43 -13.53 3.37 4.33
N PRO A 44 -13.10 2.44 5.20
CA PRO A 44 -12.97 2.70 6.64
C PRO A 44 -11.68 3.45 7.00
N VAL A 45 -10.80 3.68 6.02
CA VAL A 45 -9.52 4.42 6.13
C VAL A 45 -9.28 5.15 4.81
N ASN A 46 -8.33 6.09 4.78
CA ASN A 46 -7.90 6.67 3.51
C ASN A 46 -7.07 5.65 2.74
N TYR A 47 -7.46 5.36 1.51
CA TYR A 47 -6.72 4.53 0.57
C TYR A 47 -6.16 5.41 -0.55
N GLY A 48 -4.96 5.07 -0.99
CA GLY A 48 -4.23 5.78 -2.02
C GLY A 48 -3.00 5.00 -2.44
N PHE A 49 -1.98 5.71 -2.90
CA PHE A 49 -0.73 5.14 -3.39
C PHE A 49 0.46 6.05 -3.12
N VAL A 50 1.67 5.50 -3.25
CA VAL A 50 2.94 6.22 -3.17
C VAL A 50 3.36 6.69 -4.57
N PRO A 51 3.33 8.00 -4.88
CA PRO A 51 3.63 8.50 -6.22
C PRO A 51 5.05 8.16 -6.68
N GLY A 52 5.22 7.89 -7.98
CA GLY A 52 6.54 7.62 -8.59
C GLY A 52 7.11 6.24 -8.27
N THR A 53 6.34 5.37 -7.61
CA THR A 53 6.65 3.95 -7.47
C THR A 53 6.05 3.14 -8.62
N ARG A 54 6.54 1.92 -8.83
CA ARG A 54 5.96 1.00 -9.82
C ARG A 54 5.92 -0.41 -9.24
N ALA A 55 4.74 -0.82 -8.82
CA ALA A 55 4.45 -2.14 -8.28
C ALA A 55 4.44 -3.21 -9.41
N PRO A 56 4.43 -4.52 -9.07
CA PRO A 56 4.50 -5.60 -10.04
C PRO A 56 3.33 -5.67 -11.04
N ASP A 57 2.17 -5.10 -10.68
CA ASP A 57 1.00 -4.98 -11.55
C ASP A 57 1.11 -3.82 -12.56
N GLY A 58 2.14 -2.98 -12.43
CA GLY A 58 2.42 -1.86 -13.32
C GLY A 58 1.91 -0.51 -12.84
N GLU A 59 1.10 -0.49 -11.77
CA GLU A 59 0.56 0.73 -11.13
C GLU A 59 1.48 1.20 -9.98
N GLU A 60 1.15 2.30 -9.32
CA GLU A 60 1.85 2.71 -8.10
C GLU A 60 1.61 1.75 -6.92
N LEU A 61 2.52 1.77 -5.95
CA LEU A 61 2.40 1.00 -4.72
C LEU A 61 1.23 1.52 -3.86
N ASP A 62 0.24 0.66 -3.66
CA ASP A 62 -0.91 0.94 -2.80
C ASP A 62 -0.52 1.27 -1.35
N ALA A 63 -1.27 2.17 -0.72
CA ALA A 63 -1.08 2.60 0.66
C ALA A 63 -2.40 2.81 1.40
N TYR A 64 -2.41 2.47 2.69
CA TYR A 64 -3.51 2.72 3.61
C TYR A 64 -3.03 3.62 4.75
N TYR A 65 -3.70 4.75 4.96
CA TYR A 65 -3.43 5.63 6.09
C TYR A 65 -4.45 5.40 7.21
N LEU A 66 -3.98 4.81 8.32
CA LEU A 66 -4.81 4.37 9.45
C LEU A 66 -5.19 5.50 10.43
N GLY A 67 -4.71 6.73 10.17
CA GLY A 67 -4.88 7.85 11.08
C GLY A 67 -3.72 7.99 12.08
N PRO A 68 -3.70 9.09 12.83
CA PRO A 68 -2.78 9.27 13.95
C PRO A 68 -3.07 8.25 15.07
N ARG A 69 -2.07 8.01 15.92
CA ARG A 69 -2.25 7.28 17.18
C ARG A 69 -2.93 8.14 18.23
#